data_AF-G0UEP3-F1
#
_entry.id   AF-G0UEP3-F1
#
_cell.length_a   1.000
_cell.length_b   1.000
_cell.length_c   1.000
_cell.angle_alpha   90.00
_cell.angle_beta   90.00
_cell.angle_gamma   90.00
#
_symmetry.space_group_name_H-M   'P 1'
#
loop_
_entity.id
_entity.type
_entity.pdbx_description
1 polymer ?
#
loop_
_entity_poly.entity_id
_entity_poly.type
_entity_poly.pdbx_seq_one_letter_code
_entity_poly.pdbx_strand_id
1 'polypeptide(L)'
;MTKTYYDDFTKLPIAKMAQAMADITYGYQETKVPKEHYKKALGTGYEEMVSANVSVKLVETIYNMLIGLQKESPRLFFQALVLIDTGVKPSTMSASQYQALSVASDEFEQTKKAHMLNEQTHTTFNEVLENGTLYHFKNEGDD
;
A
#
# COMPACT_ATOMS: atom_id res chain seq x y z
N MET A 1 -36.87 1.89 -17.55
CA MET A 1 -35.73 1.54 -16.67
C MET A 1 -36.28 1.19 -15.31
N THR A 2 -35.86 0.06 -14.73
CA THR A 2 -36.34 -0.41 -13.42
C THR A 2 -35.64 0.42 -12.34
N LYS A 3 -36.43 1.00 -11.43
CA LYS A 3 -35.92 1.82 -10.32
C LYS A 3 -35.00 0.99 -9.43
N THR A 4 -33.82 1.50 -9.11
CA THR A 4 -32.84 0.82 -8.25
C THR A 4 -32.84 1.41 -6.84
N TYR A 5 -32.34 0.64 -5.86
CA TYR A 5 -32.16 1.14 -4.49
C TYR A 5 -31.23 2.36 -4.43
N TYR A 6 -30.23 2.41 -5.32
CA TYR A 6 -29.32 3.55 -5.48
C TYR A 6 -30.06 4.87 -5.79
N ASP A 7 -31.08 4.81 -6.67
CA ASP A 7 -31.85 5.99 -7.10
C ASP A 7 -32.64 6.63 -5.95
N ASP A 8 -32.98 5.85 -4.91
CA ASP A 8 -33.65 6.33 -3.71
C ASP A 8 -32.64 6.72 -2.62
N PHE A 9 -31.54 5.96 -2.48
CA PHE A 9 -30.49 6.24 -1.52
C PHE A 9 -29.87 7.62 -1.71
N THR A 10 -29.55 7.99 -2.95
CA THR A 10 -28.94 9.29 -3.29
C THR A 10 -29.80 10.52 -2.94
N LYS A 11 -31.11 10.32 -2.72
CA LYS A 11 -32.06 11.38 -2.35
C LYS A 11 -32.29 11.51 -0.85
N LEU A 12 -31.68 10.63 -0.04
CA LEU A 12 -31.86 10.64 1.41
C LEU A 12 -31.07 11.80 2.07
N PRO A 13 -31.58 12.38 3.17
CA PRO A 13 -30.75 13.19 4.05
C PRO A 13 -29.58 12.38 4.64
N ILE A 14 -28.44 13.02 4.94
CA ILE A 14 -27.22 12.35 5.44
C ILE A 14 -27.51 11.42 6.63
N ALA A 15 -28.33 11.85 7.59
CA ALA A 15 -28.67 11.01 8.74
C ALA A 15 -29.41 9.71 8.36
N LYS A 16 -30.25 9.77 7.31
CA LYS A 16 -30.95 8.59 6.78
C LYS A 16 -30.03 7.73 5.91
N MET A 17 -29.12 8.33 5.14
CA MET A 17 -28.08 7.60 4.41
C MET A 17 -27.19 6.82 5.38
N ALA A 18 -26.73 7.46 6.45
CA ALA A 18 -25.89 6.85 7.47
C ALA A 18 -26.57 5.66 8.18
N GLN A 19 -27.87 5.79 8.47
CA GLN A 19 -28.65 4.68 9.02
C GLN A 19 -28.78 3.54 7.99
N ALA A 20 -29.13 3.84 6.74
CA ALA A 20 -29.22 2.85 5.69
C ALA A 20 -27.90 2.09 5.47
N MET A 21 -26.75 2.78 5.53
CA MET A 21 -25.43 2.14 5.47
C MET A 21 -25.16 1.22 6.66
N ALA A 22 -25.56 1.62 7.87
CA ALA A 22 -25.46 0.76 9.04
C ALA A 22 -26.34 -0.49 8.91
N ASP A 23 -27.55 -0.36 8.37
CA ASP A 23 -28.47 -1.47 8.13
C ASP A 23 -27.94 -2.43 7.06
N ILE A 24 -27.39 -1.90 5.95
CA ILE A 24 -26.72 -2.69 4.90
C ILE A 24 -25.53 -3.45 5.48
N THR A 25 -24.71 -2.77 6.30
CA THR A 25 -23.53 -3.37 6.92
C THR A 25 -23.91 -4.46 7.92
N TYR A 26 -24.99 -4.25 8.69
CA TYR A 26 -25.54 -5.31 9.53
C TYR A 26 -26.04 -6.50 8.71
N GLY A 27 -26.62 -6.27 7.53
CA GLY A 27 -26.95 -7.33 6.58
C GLY A 27 -25.75 -8.19 6.16
N TYR A 28 -24.53 -7.64 6.23
CA TYR A 28 -23.30 -8.38 6.05
C TYR A 28 -22.79 -8.93 7.39
N GLN A 29 -23.12 -10.20 7.66
CA GLN A 29 -22.62 -10.96 8.83
C GLN A 29 -22.92 -10.30 10.18
N GLU A 30 -24.02 -9.57 10.31
CA GLU A 30 -24.41 -8.87 11.54
C GLU A 30 -23.36 -7.85 12.02
N THR A 31 -22.55 -7.33 11.10
CA THR A 31 -21.49 -6.37 11.39
C THR A 31 -22.09 -5.06 11.91
N LYS A 32 -21.82 -4.72 13.17
CA LYS A 32 -22.34 -3.51 13.81
C LYS A 32 -21.37 -2.35 13.67
N VAL A 33 -21.66 -1.45 12.74
CA VAL A 33 -20.97 -0.15 12.63
C VAL A 33 -21.93 0.96 13.06
N PRO A 34 -21.56 1.81 14.04
CA PRO A 34 -22.43 2.88 14.51
C PRO A 34 -22.78 3.89 13.40
N LYS A 35 -24.04 4.29 13.29
CA LYS A 35 -24.50 5.27 12.28
C LYS A 35 -23.71 6.59 12.30
N GLU A 36 -23.24 7.03 13.46
CA GLU A 36 -22.46 8.27 13.57
C GLU A 36 -21.11 8.19 12.83
N HIS A 37 -20.53 6.97 12.67
CA HIS A 37 -19.35 6.76 11.84
C HIS A 37 -19.63 7.13 10.37
N TYR A 38 -20.70 6.58 9.78
CA TYR A 38 -21.09 6.87 8.41
C TYR A 38 -21.50 8.32 8.22
N LYS A 39 -22.23 8.89 9.19
CA LYS A 39 -22.65 10.29 9.15
C LYS A 39 -21.45 11.23 9.13
N LYS A 40 -20.41 10.95 9.92
CA LYS A 40 -19.15 11.69 9.87
C LYS A 40 -18.48 11.53 8.51
N ALA A 41 -18.35 10.31 8.00
CA ALA A 41 -17.71 10.03 6.71
C ALA A 41 -18.40 10.73 5.52
N LEU A 42 -19.74 10.67 5.47
CA LEU A 42 -20.55 11.36 4.45
C LEU A 42 -20.50 12.89 4.56
N GLY A 43 -20.13 13.41 5.74
CA GLY A 43 -19.98 14.84 6.01
C GLY A 43 -18.56 15.36 5.82
N THR A 44 -17.57 14.49 5.61
CA THR A 44 -16.17 14.88 5.38
C THR A 44 -16.07 15.69 4.09
N GLY A 45 -15.47 16.88 4.16
CA GLY A 45 -15.29 17.75 3.00
C GLY A 45 -14.35 17.12 1.98
N TYR A 46 -14.59 17.39 0.70
CA TYR A 46 -13.75 16.86 -0.39
C TYR A 46 -12.27 17.20 -0.22
N GLU A 47 -11.95 18.38 0.31
CA GLU A 47 -10.58 18.83 0.59
C GLU A 47 -9.87 17.99 1.65
N GLU A 48 -10.59 17.48 2.67
CA GLU A 48 -10.03 16.56 3.67
C GLU A 48 -9.77 15.16 3.11
N MET A 49 -10.57 14.70 2.13
CA MET A 49 -10.22 13.47 1.38
C MET A 49 -9.01 13.66 0.47
N VAL A 50 -8.82 14.86 -0.09
CA VAL A 50 -7.68 15.16 -0.97
C VAL A 50 -6.36 15.25 -0.20
N SER A 51 -6.37 15.73 1.06
CA SER A 51 -5.16 15.80 1.88
C SER A 51 -4.59 14.41 2.22
N ALA A 52 -5.46 13.41 2.44
CA ALA A 52 -5.06 12.01 2.57
C ALA A 52 -4.42 11.44 1.27
N ASN A 53 -4.63 12.10 0.14
CA ASN A 53 -4.20 11.66 -1.18
C ASN A 53 -2.83 12.23 -1.61
N VAL A 54 -2.26 13.19 -0.85
CA VAL A 54 -0.94 13.78 -1.18
C VAL A 54 0.17 12.74 -1.04
N SER A 55 0.16 11.95 0.04
CA SER A 55 1.15 10.88 0.26
C SER A 55 1.10 9.83 -0.85
N VAL A 56 -0.11 9.49 -1.34
CA VAL A 56 -0.29 8.54 -2.46
C VAL A 56 0.33 9.07 -3.74
N LYS A 57 0.11 10.36 -4.07
CA LYS A 57 0.72 10.99 -5.25
C LYS A 57 2.25 11.06 -5.19
N LEU A 58 2.81 11.27 -4.00
CA LEU A 58 4.25 11.23 -3.80
C LEU A 58 4.80 9.82 -4.01
N VAL A 59 4.13 8.80 -3.45
CA VAL A 59 4.48 7.38 -3.67
C VAL A 59 4.40 7.03 -5.15
N GLU A 60 3.35 7.45 -5.86
CA GLU A 60 3.19 7.24 -7.30
C GLU A 60 4.34 7.88 -8.10
N THR A 61 4.74 9.10 -7.74
CA THR A 61 5.86 9.80 -8.38
C THR A 61 7.17 9.03 -8.18
N ILE A 62 7.44 8.58 -6.95
CA ILE A 62 8.63 7.78 -6.62
C ILE A 62 8.60 6.44 -7.37
N TYR A 63 7.46 5.75 -7.38
CA TYR A 63 7.28 4.49 -8.10
C TYR A 63 7.59 4.64 -9.59
N ASN A 64 7.03 5.66 -10.25
CA ASN A 64 7.26 5.91 -11.66
C ASN A 64 8.73 6.21 -11.98
N MET A 65 9.43 6.92 -11.10
CA MET A 65 10.87 7.15 -11.21
C MET A 65 11.66 5.84 -11.06
N LEU A 66 11.39 5.04 -10.03
CA LEU A 66 12.11 3.79 -9.76
C LEU A 66 11.88 2.74 -10.86
N ILE A 67 10.64 2.56 -11.32
CA ILE A 67 10.33 1.61 -12.40
C ILE A 67 10.93 2.05 -13.74
N GLY A 68 11.05 3.38 -13.97
CA GLY A 68 11.77 3.94 -15.11
C GLY A 68 13.25 3.55 -15.09
N LEU A 69 13.93 3.82 -13.97
CA LEU A 69 15.34 3.46 -13.77
C LEU A 69 15.59 1.96 -13.90
N GLN A 70 14.71 1.13 -13.33
CA GLN A 70 14.81 -0.33 -13.42
C GLN A 70 14.72 -0.81 -14.87
N LYS A 71 13.85 -0.20 -15.70
CA LYS A 71 13.71 -0.56 -17.12
C LYS A 71 14.89 -0.11 -17.96
N GLU A 72 15.40 1.10 -17.72
CA GLU A 72 16.53 1.65 -18.47
C GLU A 72 17.84 0.93 -18.16
N SER A 73 18.10 0.64 -16.87
CA SER A 73 19.30 -0.05 -16.45
C SER A 73 19.04 -0.97 -15.26
N PRO A 74 18.59 -2.22 -15.50
CA PRO A 74 18.31 -3.18 -14.43
C PRO A 74 19.51 -3.45 -13.52
N ARG A 75 20.71 -3.54 -14.10
CA ARG A 75 21.95 -3.80 -13.37
C ARG A 75 22.32 -2.65 -12.44
N LEU A 76 22.35 -1.42 -12.94
CA LEU A 76 22.69 -0.25 -12.12
C LEU A 76 21.63 0.01 -11.05
N PHE A 77 20.36 -0.23 -11.37
CA PHE A 77 19.28 -0.16 -10.40
C PHE A 77 19.48 -1.16 -9.25
N PHE A 78 19.76 -2.42 -9.57
CA PHE A 78 20.05 -3.43 -8.55
C PHE A 78 21.29 -3.08 -7.70
N GLN A 79 22.37 -2.63 -8.34
CA GLN A 79 23.58 -2.20 -7.63
C GLN A 79 23.30 -1.07 -6.65
N ALA A 80 22.50 -0.07 -7.05
CA ALA A 80 22.11 1.02 -6.17
C ALA A 80 21.33 0.51 -4.95
N LEU A 81 20.42 -0.45 -5.14
CA LEU A 81 19.67 -1.04 -4.03
C LEU A 81 20.58 -1.77 -3.04
N VAL A 82 21.53 -2.57 -3.52
CA VAL A 82 22.51 -3.27 -2.65
C VAL A 82 23.33 -2.27 -1.84
N LEU A 83 23.76 -1.17 -2.46
CA LEU A 83 24.54 -0.13 -1.77
C LEU A 83 23.72 0.61 -0.71
N ILE A 84 22.43 0.86 -0.99
CA ILE A 84 21.51 1.45 -0.02
C ILE A 84 21.31 0.51 1.18
N ASP A 85 21.04 -0.77 0.92
CA ASP A 85 20.74 -1.77 1.96
C ASP A 85 21.95 -2.08 2.85
N THR A 86 23.15 -2.11 2.25
CA THR A 86 24.41 -2.33 2.99
C THR A 86 25.00 -1.06 3.60
N GLY A 87 24.47 0.11 3.27
CA GLY A 87 24.99 1.42 3.70
C GLY A 87 26.33 1.81 3.07
N VAL A 88 26.83 1.06 2.09
CA VAL A 88 28.09 1.35 1.39
C VAL A 88 27.90 2.52 0.43
N LYS A 89 28.68 3.59 0.60
CA LYS A 89 28.60 4.76 -0.28
C LYS A 89 29.40 4.52 -1.57
N PRO A 90 28.83 4.81 -2.76
CA PRO A 90 29.55 4.67 -4.03
C PRO A 90 30.88 5.46 -4.07
N SER A 91 30.91 6.65 -3.46
CA SER A 91 32.06 7.55 -3.46
C SER A 91 33.24 7.09 -2.60
N THR A 92 33.03 6.15 -1.67
CA THR A 92 34.06 5.69 -0.73
C THR A 92 34.26 4.17 -0.82
N MET A 93 33.87 3.57 -1.93
CA MET A 93 33.88 2.12 -2.08
C MET A 93 35.30 1.58 -2.34
N SER A 94 35.69 0.56 -1.58
CA SER A 94 36.97 -0.14 -1.76
C SER A 94 36.91 -1.15 -2.91
N ALA A 95 38.08 -1.57 -3.42
CA ALA A 95 38.17 -2.53 -4.51
C ALA A 95 37.46 -3.87 -4.21
N SER A 96 37.51 -4.35 -2.96
CA SER A 96 36.82 -5.58 -2.56
C SER A 96 35.30 -5.42 -2.59
N GLN A 97 34.78 -4.26 -2.17
CA GLN A 97 33.35 -3.95 -2.24
C GLN A 97 32.87 -3.80 -3.69
N TYR A 98 33.67 -3.19 -4.57
CA TYR A 98 33.38 -3.17 -6.02
C TYR A 98 33.26 -4.59 -6.59
N GLN A 99 34.20 -5.48 -6.24
CA GLN A 99 34.19 -6.85 -6.71
C GLN A 99 32.97 -7.62 -6.19
N ALA A 100 32.67 -7.50 -4.89
CA ALA A 100 31.49 -8.13 -4.28
C ALA A 100 30.18 -7.66 -4.93
N LEU A 101 30.06 -6.35 -5.19
CA LEU A 101 28.90 -5.77 -5.87
C LEU A 101 28.74 -6.32 -7.29
N SER A 102 29.85 -6.47 -8.04
CA SER A 102 29.79 -7.05 -9.40
C SER A 102 29.30 -8.49 -9.37
N VAL A 103 29.87 -9.33 -8.50
CA VAL A 103 29.49 -10.74 -8.37
C VAL A 103 28.01 -10.87 -8.00
N ALA A 104 27.54 -10.13 -7.00
CA ALA A 104 26.12 -10.13 -6.61
C ALA A 104 25.19 -9.68 -7.75
N SER A 105 25.63 -8.71 -8.58
CA SER A 105 24.86 -8.26 -9.74
C SER A 105 24.77 -9.33 -10.82
N ASP A 106 25.88 -10.04 -11.08
CA ASP A 106 25.93 -11.12 -12.06
C ASP A 106 25.02 -12.29 -11.65
N GLU A 107 24.97 -12.62 -10.36
CA GLU A 107 24.05 -13.63 -9.81
C GLU A 107 22.56 -13.20 -9.94
N PHE A 108 22.26 -11.93 -9.67
CA PHE A 108 20.90 -11.40 -9.80
C PHE A 108 20.40 -11.46 -11.26
N GLU A 109 21.25 -11.10 -12.22
CA GLU A 109 20.93 -11.18 -13.66
C GLU A 109 20.60 -12.60 -14.13
N GLN A 110 21.19 -13.62 -13.51
CA GLN A 110 20.96 -15.03 -13.84
C GLN A 110 19.67 -15.57 -13.23
N THR A 111 19.33 -15.14 -12.01
CA THR A 111 18.18 -15.68 -11.28
C THR A 111 16.87 -14.98 -11.64
N LYS A 112 16.88 -13.67 -11.97
CA LYS A 112 15.73 -12.82 -12.38
C LYS A 112 14.44 -12.94 -11.55
N LYS A 113 14.50 -13.52 -10.34
CA LYS A 113 13.31 -14.01 -9.61
C LYS A 113 13.24 -13.58 -8.16
N ALA A 114 14.18 -12.76 -7.68
CA ALA A 114 14.11 -12.27 -6.31
C ALA A 114 13.08 -11.15 -6.20
N HIS A 115 12.19 -11.28 -5.21
CA HIS A 115 11.44 -10.14 -4.69
C HIS A 115 12.42 -9.08 -4.17
N MET A 116 12.12 -7.80 -4.41
CA MET A 116 13.04 -6.71 -4.05
C MET A 116 13.07 -6.42 -2.55
N LEU A 117 12.01 -6.80 -1.85
CA LEU A 117 11.88 -6.64 -0.40
C LEU A 117 11.92 -8.03 0.25
N ASN A 118 12.20 -8.05 1.54
CA ASN A 118 12.21 -9.29 2.30
C ASN A 118 10.81 -9.92 2.36
N GLU A 119 10.78 -11.22 2.67
CA GLU A 119 9.53 -11.98 2.74
C GLU A 119 8.56 -11.40 3.78
N GLN A 120 9.07 -10.94 4.94
CA GLN A 120 8.24 -10.34 5.99
C GLN A 120 7.43 -9.14 5.46
N THR A 121 8.04 -8.23 4.70
CA THR A 121 7.35 -7.07 4.14
C THR A 121 6.26 -7.50 3.15
N HIS A 122 6.54 -8.51 2.34
CA HIS A 122 5.55 -9.09 1.42
C HIS A 122 4.40 -9.75 2.17
N THR A 123 4.70 -10.53 3.20
CA THR A 123 3.72 -11.19 4.06
C THR A 123 2.82 -10.16 4.74
N THR A 124 3.40 -9.18 5.44
CA THR A 124 2.63 -8.12 6.11
C THR A 124 1.71 -7.37 5.14
N PHE A 125 2.21 -7.01 3.95
CA PHE A 125 1.38 -6.33 2.95
C PHE A 125 0.17 -7.18 2.53
N ASN A 126 0.40 -8.45 2.22
CA ASN A 126 -0.66 -9.35 1.76
C ASN A 126 -1.65 -9.69 2.88
N GLU A 127 -1.17 -9.93 4.10
CA GLU A 127 -2.02 -10.22 5.26
C GLU A 127 -2.94 -9.04 5.59
N VAL A 128 -2.41 -7.82 5.59
CA VAL A 128 -3.21 -6.61 5.85
C VAL A 128 -4.17 -6.34 4.69
N LEU A 129 -3.76 -6.59 3.44
CA LEU A 129 -4.64 -6.45 2.28
C LEU A 129 -5.82 -7.42 2.32
N GLU A 130 -5.59 -8.66 2.73
CA GLU A 130 -6.61 -9.71 2.79
C GLU A 130 -7.51 -9.59 4.03
N ASN A 131 -6.92 -9.31 5.20
CA ASN A 131 -7.61 -9.42 6.48
C ASN A 131 -7.88 -8.07 7.18
N GLY A 132 -7.34 -6.98 6.64
CA GLY A 132 -7.41 -5.65 7.24
C GLY A 132 -6.41 -5.46 8.40
N THR A 133 -6.16 -4.20 8.75
CA THR A 133 -5.17 -3.82 9.77
C THR A 133 -5.50 -4.34 11.16
N LEU A 134 -6.79 -4.44 11.51
CA LEU A 134 -7.24 -4.92 12.83
C LEU A 134 -6.92 -6.40 13.07
N TYR A 135 -6.82 -7.22 12.02
CA TYR A 135 -6.38 -8.61 12.15
C TYR A 135 -4.90 -8.69 12.49
N HIS A 136 -4.08 -7.95 11.74
CA HIS A 136 -2.63 -7.91 11.93
C HIS A 136 -2.24 -7.50 13.37
N PHE A 137 -2.82 -6.41 13.91
CA PHE A 137 -2.51 -5.96 15.27
C PHE A 137 -3.00 -6.90 16.40
N LYS A 138 -3.99 -7.76 16.14
CA LYS A 138 -4.46 -8.72 17.13
C LYS A 138 -3.55 -9.95 17.22
N ASN A 139 -2.89 -10.33 16.13
CA ASN A 139 -2.01 -11.48 16.08
C ASN A 139 -0.56 -11.15 16.48
N GLU A 140 -0.16 -9.87 16.46
CA GLU A 140 1.13 -9.41 17.03
C GLU A 140 1.08 -9.17 18.55
N GLY A 141 -0.10 -9.27 19.17
CA GLY A 141 -0.34 -8.93 20.58
C GLY A 141 -0.26 -10.08 21.58
N ASP A 142 0.04 -11.31 21.14
CA ASP A 142 0.25 -12.48 22.01
C ASP A 142 1.76 -12.80 22.08
N ASP A 143 2.51 -12.01 22.84
CA ASP A 143 3.83 -12.34 23.41
C ASP A 143 3.89 -11.93 24.89
#